data_AF-A0AAV0T8G3-F1
#
_entry.id   AF-A0AAV0T8G3-F1
#
_cell.length_a   1.000
_cell.length_b   1.000
_cell.length_c   1.000
_cell.angle_alpha   90.00
_cell.angle_beta   90.00
_cell.angle_gamma   90.00
#
_symmetry.space_group_name_H-M   'P 1'
#
loop_
_entity.id
_entity.type
_entity.pdbx_description
1 polymer ?
#
loop_
_entity_poly.entity_id
_entity_poly.type
_entity_poly.pdbx_seq_one_letter_code
_entity_poly.pdbx_strand_id
1 'polypeptide(L)'
;MGVQRVISTAVQEEVVLPTHVIEQSSALTRLIILDWDDTLLPNTHLAKLGFSSEEKDFEIPKDHVLVLEELAKEVEDFLTACLKIGTCCIVTNGLSGWVQRSCQRFLPNVVPLLEQMSVISARSNFERVFPDRPIEWKIAAYRDVLAKRGLMQMAPVETHGVYVQQQQREVHQVIALGDSQVDRCAIQYVARRTPNMQLKSIKLLDNPSMTQLQKQLSLLGVFLVQLSGHDETLDLELSKEMLQ
;
A
#
# COMPACT_ATOMS: atom_id res chain seq x y z
N MET A 1 65.87 -36.83 42.79
CA MET A 1 66.49 -35.86 41.86
C MET A 1 65.82 -36.02 40.50
N GLY A 2 65.63 -34.92 39.78
CA GLY A 2 64.68 -34.79 38.68
C GLY A 2 64.97 -35.68 37.46
N VAL A 3 63.99 -35.81 36.55
CA VAL A 3 63.82 -34.94 35.38
C VAL A 3 62.47 -35.30 34.71
N GLN A 4 61.70 -34.28 34.34
CA GLN A 4 60.46 -34.36 33.55
C GLN A 4 60.73 -34.85 32.11
N ARG A 5 59.75 -35.55 31.52
CA ARG A 5 59.49 -35.46 30.07
C ARG A 5 57.99 -35.48 29.79
N VAL A 6 57.60 -34.51 28.97
CA VAL A 6 56.26 -34.14 28.52
C VAL A 6 55.74 -35.14 27.47
N ILE A 7 54.46 -35.52 27.56
CA ILE A 7 53.62 -35.83 26.39
C ILE A 7 52.23 -35.23 26.65
N SER A 8 51.84 -34.34 25.75
CA SER A 8 50.51 -33.74 25.59
C SER A 8 49.56 -34.73 24.91
N THR A 9 48.29 -34.80 25.30
CA THR A 9 47.13 -34.35 24.50
C THR A 9 45.80 -34.91 25.03
N ALA A 10 44.74 -34.14 24.74
CA ALA A 10 43.31 -34.45 24.82
C ALA A 10 42.59 -34.10 26.14
N VAL A 11 42.32 -32.81 26.33
CA VAL A 11 41.07 -32.37 26.98
C VAL A 11 40.03 -32.33 25.86
N GLN A 12 38.98 -33.15 25.98
CA GLN A 12 37.78 -33.01 25.17
C GLN A 12 37.10 -31.70 25.57
N GLU A 13 37.22 -30.67 24.75
CA GLU A 13 36.29 -29.54 24.79
C GLU A 13 34.98 -30.01 24.15
N GLU A 14 33.93 -30.12 24.98
CA GLU A 14 32.56 -30.24 24.50
C GLU A 14 32.22 -29.02 23.65
N VAL A 15 32.14 -29.22 22.33
CA VAL A 15 31.56 -28.26 21.41
C VAL A 15 30.06 -28.24 21.65
N VAL A 16 29.60 -27.30 22.47
CA VAL A 16 28.18 -26.96 22.58
C VAL A 16 27.77 -26.34 21.24
N LEU A 17 27.06 -27.13 20.42
CA LEU A 17 26.42 -26.67 19.19
C LEU A 17 25.48 -25.52 19.53
N PRO A 18 25.51 -24.39 18.79
CA PRO A 18 24.55 -23.33 19.00
C PRO A 18 23.15 -23.87 18.73
N THR A 19 22.37 -23.90 19.81
CA THR A 19 20.93 -24.16 19.85
C THR A 19 20.26 -23.42 18.71
N HIS A 20 19.45 -24.15 17.93
CA HIS A 20 18.59 -23.62 16.89
C HIS A 20 18.01 -22.27 17.33
N VAL A 21 18.53 -21.18 16.74
CA VAL A 21 17.84 -19.90 16.74
C VAL A 21 16.59 -20.20 15.93
N ILE A 22 15.46 -20.34 16.63
CA ILE A 22 14.16 -20.23 16.00
C ILE A 22 14.16 -18.81 15.46
N GLU A 23 14.45 -18.67 14.16
CA GLU A 23 14.09 -17.48 13.41
C GLU A 23 12.59 -17.36 13.57
N GLN A 24 12.17 -16.59 14.57
CA GLN A 24 10.87 -15.97 14.53
C GLN A 24 10.95 -15.07 13.30
N SER A 25 10.48 -15.60 12.17
CA SER A 25 10.12 -14.79 11.02
C SER A 25 9.27 -13.66 11.59
N SER A 26 9.84 -12.46 11.71
CA SER A 26 9.04 -11.31 12.04
C SER A 26 8.04 -11.21 10.90
N ALA A 27 6.76 -11.30 11.23
CA ALA A 27 5.71 -11.33 10.22
C ALA A 27 5.90 -10.07 9.37
N LEU A 28 6.30 -10.24 8.11
CA LEU A 28 6.63 -9.13 7.23
C LEU A 28 5.42 -8.20 7.17
N THR A 29 5.56 -7.01 7.78
CA THR A 29 4.46 -6.06 7.90
C THR A 29 4.24 -5.43 6.53
N ARG A 30 3.14 -5.82 5.87
CA ARG A 30 2.75 -5.32 4.55
C ARG A 30 1.77 -4.17 4.70
N LEU A 31 2.08 -3.06 4.04
CA LEU A 31 1.16 -1.94 3.88
C LEU A 31 0.67 -1.90 2.43
N ILE A 32 -0.64 -1.91 2.26
CA ILE A 32 -1.29 -1.68 0.96
C ILE A 32 -1.90 -0.28 0.99
N ILE A 33 -1.47 0.56 0.06
CA ILE A 33 -1.97 1.93 -0.13
C ILE A 33 -2.80 1.94 -1.40
N LEU A 34 -4.05 2.39 -1.27
CA LEU A 34 -5.03 2.44 -2.34
C LEU A 34 -5.44 3.89 -2.56
N ASP A 35 -5.42 4.36 -3.80
CA ASP A 35 -6.21 5.52 -4.16
C ASP A 35 -7.71 5.15 -4.27
N TRP A 36 -8.59 6.15 -4.31
CA TRP A 36 -10.04 5.96 -4.36
C TRP A 36 -10.62 6.31 -5.74
N ASP A 37 -10.37 7.53 -6.20
CA ASP A 37 -11.01 8.10 -7.38
C ASP A 37 -10.38 7.51 -8.65
N ASP A 38 -11.21 6.96 -9.52
CA ASP A 38 -10.82 6.21 -10.72
C ASP A 38 -9.92 4.97 -10.46
N THR A 39 -9.66 4.65 -9.18
CA THR A 39 -8.91 3.48 -8.72
C THR A 39 -9.81 2.39 -8.12
N LEU A 40 -10.80 2.77 -7.31
CA LEU A 40 -11.80 1.87 -6.72
C LEU A 40 -13.23 2.32 -7.06
N LEU A 41 -13.45 3.64 -7.11
CA LEU A 41 -14.69 4.25 -7.58
C LEU A 41 -14.43 4.87 -8.96
N PRO A 42 -15.20 4.57 -10.01
CA PRO A 42 -14.97 5.12 -11.36
C PRO A 42 -15.53 6.54 -11.47
N ASN A 43 -14.99 7.46 -10.66
CA ASN A 43 -15.49 8.81 -10.45
C ASN A 43 -15.62 9.62 -11.75
N THR A 44 -14.61 9.55 -12.64
CA THR A 44 -14.68 10.23 -13.94
C THR A 44 -15.72 9.60 -14.86
N HIS A 45 -15.94 8.29 -14.79
CA HIS A 45 -17.01 7.65 -15.54
C HIS A 45 -18.39 8.05 -15.03
N LEU A 46 -18.58 8.08 -13.70
CA LEU A 46 -19.81 8.59 -13.08
C LEU A 46 -20.09 10.04 -13.49
N ALA A 47 -19.05 10.88 -13.56
CA ALA A 47 -19.19 12.25 -14.04
C ALA A 47 -19.67 12.35 -15.49
N LYS A 48 -19.18 11.47 -16.37
CA LYS A 48 -19.68 11.36 -17.76
C LYS A 48 -21.14 10.93 -17.84
N LEU A 49 -21.64 10.17 -16.86
CA LEU A 49 -23.04 9.77 -16.75
C LEU A 49 -23.94 10.87 -16.14
N GLY A 50 -23.35 11.97 -15.64
CA GLY A 50 -24.08 13.13 -15.11
C GLY A 50 -23.87 13.40 -13.62
N PHE A 51 -23.06 12.60 -12.92
CA PHE A 51 -22.75 12.84 -11.51
C PHE A 51 -21.79 14.02 -11.35
N SER A 52 -22.29 15.18 -10.95
CA SER A 52 -21.48 16.42 -10.87
C SER A 52 -21.23 16.94 -9.45
N SER A 53 -22.12 16.66 -8.49
CA SER A 53 -21.90 16.94 -7.08
C SER A 53 -22.79 16.07 -6.20
N GLU A 54 -22.42 15.95 -4.91
CA GLU A 54 -23.21 15.23 -3.91
C GLU A 54 -24.55 15.93 -3.59
N GLU A 55 -24.66 17.23 -3.85
CA GLU A 55 -25.84 18.05 -3.57
C GLU A 55 -26.95 17.91 -4.63
N LYS A 56 -26.61 17.36 -5.80
CA LYS A 56 -27.55 17.19 -6.89
C LYS A 56 -28.10 15.77 -6.92
N ASP A 57 -29.39 15.67 -7.19
CA ASP A 57 -30.03 14.40 -7.50
C ASP A 57 -29.33 13.78 -8.72
N PHE A 58 -28.93 12.52 -8.56
CA PHE A 58 -28.31 11.75 -9.62
C PHE A 58 -28.67 10.29 -9.42
N GLU A 59 -29.26 9.72 -10.46
CA GLU A 59 -29.59 8.31 -10.55
C GLU A 59 -28.70 7.67 -11.62
N ILE A 60 -28.25 6.44 -11.33
CA ILE A 60 -27.48 5.66 -12.31
C ILE A 60 -28.40 5.32 -13.49
N PRO A 61 -27.99 5.61 -14.74
CA PRO A 61 -28.76 5.20 -15.91
C PRO A 61 -29.05 3.70 -15.88
N LYS A 62 -30.27 3.30 -16.23
CA LYS A 62 -30.75 1.90 -16.09
C LYS A 62 -29.78 0.86 -16.68
N ASP A 63 -29.20 1.16 -17.84
CA ASP A 63 -28.27 0.27 -18.54
C ASP A 63 -26.91 0.12 -17.84
N HIS A 64 -26.61 0.94 -16.83
CA HIS A 64 -25.37 0.93 -16.05
C HIS A 64 -25.55 0.36 -14.63
N VAL A 65 -26.79 0.11 -14.19
CA VAL A 65 -27.06 -0.38 -12.83
C VAL A 65 -26.39 -1.74 -12.61
N LEU A 66 -26.63 -2.69 -13.52
CA LEU A 66 -26.02 -4.03 -13.43
C LEU A 66 -24.48 -3.97 -13.49
N VAL A 67 -23.93 -3.10 -14.35
CA VAL A 67 -22.47 -2.93 -14.47
C VAL A 67 -21.87 -2.36 -13.18
N LEU A 68 -22.58 -1.44 -12.52
CA LEU A 68 -22.15 -0.91 -11.22
C LEU A 68 -22.24 -1.97 -10.11
N GLU A 69 -23.29 -2.80 -10.10
CA GLU A 69 -23.43 -3.90 -9.13
C GLU A 69 -22.31 -4.94 -9.29
N GLU A 70 -22.00 -5.32 -10.52
CA GLU A 70 -20.87 -6.23 -10.83
C GLU A 70 -19.53 -5.63 -10.40
N LEU A 71 -19.31 -4.35 -10.70
CA LEU A 71 -18.12 -3.64 -10.23
C LEU A 71 -18.08 -3.61 -8.70
N ALA A 72 -19.19 -3.30 -8.02
CA ALA A 72 -19.25 -3.21 -6.58
C ALA A 72 -18.83 -4.52 -5.91
N LYS A 73 -19.29 -5.66 -6.45
CA LYS A 73 -18.84 -6.99 -6.01
C LYS A 73 -17.34 -7.20 -6.23
N GLU A 74 -16.82 -6.82 -7.39
CA GLU A 74 -15.39 -6.95 -7.69
C GLU A 74 -14.52 -6.08 -6.76
N VAL A 75 -14.97 -4.86 -6.42
CA VAL A 75 -14.27 -4.01 -5.44
C VAL A 75 -14.25 -4.68 -4.06
N GLU A 76 -15.36 -5.26 -3.62
CA GLU A 76 -15.44 -6.00 -2.35
C GLU A 76 -14.49 -7.20 -2.33
N ASP A 77 -14.50 -8.02 -3.39
CA ASP A 77 -13.63 -9.19 -3.53
C ASP A 77 -12.15 -8.79 -3.51
N PHE A 78 -11.79 -7.75 -4.27
CA PHE A 78 -10.43 -7.21 -4.32
C PHE A 78 -9.95 -6.67 -2.98
N LEU A 79 -10.75 -5.81 -2.32
CA LEU A 79 -10.37 -5.23 -1.02
C LEU A 79 -10.29 -6.30 0.09
N THR A 80 -11.18 -7.31 0.03
CA THR A 80 -11.11 -8.48 0.93
C THR A 80 -9.80 -9.25 0.71
N ALA A 81 -9.34 -9.41 -0.53
CA ALA A 81 -8.05 -10.02 -0.82
C ALA A 81 -6.88 -9.17 -0.29
N CYS A 82 -6.93 -7.84 -0.44
CA CYS A 82 -5.93 -6.94 0.13
C CYS A 82 -5.84 -7.08 1.66
N LEU A 83 -6.98 -7.07 2.37
CA LEU A 83 -7.03 -7.19 3.83
C LEU A 83 -6.46 -8.51 4.35
N LYS A 84 -6.55 -9.60 3.58
CA LYS A 84 -5.92 -10.90 3.92
C LYS A 84 -4.39 -10.87 3.82
N ILE A 85 -3.84 -9.96 3.03
CA ILE A 85 -2.40 -9.91 2.73
C ILE A 85 -1.67 -8.90 3.63
N GLY A 86 -2.33 -7.81 4.02
CA GLY A 86 -1.71 -6.79 4.83
C GLY A 86 -2.67 -5.71 5.31
N THR A 87 -2.12 -4.75 6.05
CA THR A 87 -2.92 -3.61 6.48
C THR A 87 -3.17 -2.69 5.29
N CYS A 88 -4.43 -2.28 5.11
CA CYS A 88 -4.83 -1.42 4.01
C CYS A 88 -5.05 0.02 4.47
N CYS A 89 -4.72 0.97 3.59
CA CYS A 89 -4.92 2.39 3.77
C CYS A 89 -5.42 3.00 2.47
N ILE A 90 -6.53 3.75 2.52
CA ILE A 90 -6.99 4.57 1.41
C ILE A 90 -6.42 5.98 1.58
N VAL A 91 -5.77 6.50 0.56
CA VAL A 91 -5.31 7.89 0.50
C VAL A 91 -5.89 8.52 -0.75
N THR A 92 -6.71 9.56 -0.62
CA THR A 92 -7.37 10.25 -1.74
C THR A 92 -7.08 11.75 -1.74
N ASN A 93 -7.11 12.38 -2.92
CA ASN A 93 -7.14 13.84 -3.05
C ASN A 93 -8.58 14.42 -3.01
N GLY A 94 -9.60 13.58 -2.85
CA GLY A 94 -10.95 13.99 -2.47
C GLY A 94 -11.00 14.58 -1.06
N LEU A 95 -12.03 15.36 -0.76
CA LEU A 95 -12.22 15.98 0.56
C LEU A 95 -12.55 14.94 1.65
N SER A 96 -12.27 15.27 2.90
CA SER A 96 -12.66 14.43 4.04
C SER A 96 -14.14 14.04 4.01
N GLY A 97 -14.39 12.75 4.23
CA GLY A 97 -15.73 12.14 4.15
C GLY A 97 -16.20 11.75 2.74
N TRP A 98 -15.49 12.16 1.68
CA TRP A 98 -15.82 11.82 0.29
C TRP A 98 -15.89 10.30 0.07
N VAL A 99 -14.87 9.57 0.52
CA VAL A 99 -14.79 8.11 0.37
C VAL A 99 -16.01 7.43 1.01
N GLN A 100 -16.37 7.80 2.23
CA GLN A 100 -17.48 7.19 2.95
C GLN A 100 -18.83 7.46 2.26
N ARG A 101 -19.09 8.72 1.89
CA ARG A 101 -20.35 9.12 1.25
C ARG A 101 -20.50 8.51 -0.14
N SER A 102 -19.43 8.54 -0.95
CA SER A 102 -19.43 7.94 -2.28
C SER A 102 -19.50 6.41 -2.23
N CYS A 103 -18.83 5.76 -1.27
CA CYS A 103 -18.96 4.33 -1.03
C CYS A 103 -20.39 3.94 -0.66
N GLN A 104 -21.02 4.65 0.29
CA GLN A 104 -22.41 4.38 0.68
C GLN A 104 -23.38 4.50 -0.50
N ARG A 105 -23.11 5.42 -1.42
CA ARG A 105 -23.95 5.69 -2.58
C ARG A 105 -23.75 4.68 -3.73
N PHE A 106 -22.51 4.33 -4.04
CA PHE A 106 -22.17 3.60 -5.26
C PHE A 106 -21.62 2.19 -5.03
N LEU A 107 -21.07 1.92 -3.85
CA LEU A 107 -20.42 0.65 -3.48
C LEU A 107 -20.86 0.23 -2.05
N PRO A 108 -22.16 0.07 -1.78
CA PRO A 108 -22.66 -0.09 -0.41
C PRO A 108 -22.15 -1.36 0.29
N ASN A 109 -21.85 -2.42 -0.46
CA ASN A 109 -21.24 -3.65 0.03
C ASN A 109 -19.80 -3.47 0.54
N VAL A 110 -19.10 -2.40 0.11
CA VAL A 110 -17.73 -2.08 0.53
C VAL A 110 -17.70 -1.32 1.86
N VAL A 111 -18.82 -0.71 2.29
CA VAL A 111 -18.88 0.10 3.52
C VAL A 111 -18.32 -0.63 4.76
N PRO A 112 -18.67 -1.91 5.03
CA PRO A 112 -18.11 -2.63 6.19
C PRO A 112 -16.60 -2.88 6.11
N LEU A 113 -16.02 -2.91 4.90
CA LEU A 113 -14.58 -3.07 4.71
C LEU A 113 -13.83 -1.78 5.03
N LEU A 114 -14.44 -0.61 4.82
CA LEU A 114 -13.82 0.68 5.14
C LEU A 114 -13.50 0.82 6.62
N GLU A 115 -14.26 0.17 7.51
CA GLU A 115 -14.02 0.17 8.96
C GLU A 115 -12.72 -0.58 9.34
N GLN A 116 -12.24 -1.45 8.47
CA GLN A 116 -11.00 -2.21 8.65
C GLN A 116 -9.78 -1.50 8.05
N MET A 117 -9.97 -0.32 7.46
CA MET A 117 -8.94 0.45 6.76
C MET A 117 -8.79 1.85 7.32
N SER A 118 -7.60 2.42 7.23
CA SER A 118 -7.41 3.86 7.45
C SER A 118 -7.77 4.63 6.19
N VAL A 119 -8.70 5.59 6.28
CA VAL A 119 -9.08 6.46 5.16
C VAL A 119 -8.54 7.87 5.40
N ILE A 120 -7.77 8.39 4.45
CA ILE A 120 -7.03 9.66 4.58
C ILE A 120 -7.33 10.54 3.38
N SER A 121 -7.85 11.74 3.65
CA SER A 121 -7.89 12.82 2.66
C SER A 121 -6.56 13.57 2.70
N ALA A 122 -5.72 13.34 1.69
CA ALA A 122 -4.48 14.09 1.49
C ALA A 122 -4.78 15.57 1.27
N ARG A 123 -5.80 15.88 0.46
CA ARG A 123 -6.22 17.26 0.19
C ARG A 123 -6.64 17.98 1.45
N SER A 124 -7.61 17.47 2.21
CA SER A 124 -8.10 18.16 3.40
C SER A 124 -7.02 18.35 4.46
N ASN A 125 -6.05 17.43 4.55
CA ASN A 125 -4.97 17.54 5.52
C ASN A 125 -3.88 18.53 5.10
N PHE A 126 -3.61 18.71 3.80
CA PHE A 126 -2.41 19.38 3.32
C PHE A 126 -2.61 20.52 2.31
N GLU A 127 -3.83 20.74 1.80
CA GLU A 127 -4.15 21.83 0.85
C GLU A 127 -3.81 23.21 1.39
N ARG A 128 -4.05 23.45 2.69
CA ARG A 128 -3.69 24.72 3.33
C ARG A 128 -2.18 25.00 3.30
N VAL A 129 -1.35 23.96 3.37
CA VAL A 129 0.12 24.08 3.40
C VAL A 129 0.69 24.11 1.97
N PHE A 130 0.07 23.37 1.05
CA PHE A 130 0.49 23.29 -0.34
C PHE A 130 -0.66 23.64 -1.30
N PRO A 131 -1.08 24.91 -1.41
CA PRO A 131 -2.21 25.28 -2.26
C PRO A 131 -2.02 24.84 -3.71
N ASP A 132 -3.07 24.28 -4.33
CA ASP A 132 -3.12 23.84 -5.73
C ASP A 132 -2.01 22.85 -6.13
N ARG A 133 -1.48 22.08 -5.18
CA ARG A 133 -0.39 21.11 -5.40
C ARG A 133 -0.81 19.70 -4.98
N PRO A 134 -1.66 19.02 -5.77
CA PRO A 134 -2.19 17.69 -5.42
C PRO A 134 -1.14 16.60 -5.21
N ILE A 135 0.00 16.70 -5.89
CA ILE A 135 1.13 15.79 -5.67
C ILE A 135 1.79 16.00 -4.31
N GLU A 136 1.93 17.24 -3.84
CA GLU A 136 2.51 17.54 -2.53
C GLU A 136 1.60 17.07 -1.40
N TRP A 137 0.27 17.11 -1.59
CA TRP A 137 -0.69 16.53 -0.64
C TRP A 137 -0.45 15.04 -0.44
N LYS A 138 -0.34 14.29 -1.55
CA LYS A 138 -0.08 12.84 -1.53
C LYS A 138 1.29 12.53 -0.94
N ILE A 139 2.34 13.27 -1.31
CA ILE A 139 3.68 13.11 -0.72
C ILE A 139 3.61 13.29 0.80
N ALA A 140 2.97 14.36 1.29
CA ALA A 140 2.85 14.62 2.72
C ALA A 140 2.02 13.54 3.43
N ALA A 141 0.91 13.10 2.83
CA ALA A 141 0.08 12.03 3.38
C ALA A 141 0.81 10.69 3.47
N TYR A 142 1.53 10.28 2.41
CA TYR A 142 2.32 9.05 2.43
C TYR A 142 3.42 9.09 3.48
N ARG A 143 4.12 10.22 3.62
CA ARG A 143 5.12 10.39 4.70
C ARG A 143 4.48 10.26 6.08
N ASP A 144 3.34 10.90 6.32
CA ASP A 144 2.64 10.82 7.59
C ASP A 144 2.16 9.40 7.92
N VAL A 145 1.61 8.68 6.92
CA VAL A 145 1.21 7.26 7.05
C VAL A 145 2.39 6.37 7.43
N LEU A 146 3.51 6.50 6.71
CA LEU A 146 4.71 5.70 6.97
C LEU A 146 5.31 6.04 8.34
N ALA A 147 5.37 7.32 8.71
CA ALA A 147 5.90 7.76 10.00
C ALA A 147 5.07 7.25 11.18
N LYS A 148 3.74 7.35 11.12
CA LYS A 148 2.82 6.84 12.15
C LYS A 148 2.93 5.32 12.37
N ARG A 149 3.39 4.60 11.34
CA ARG A 149 3.62 3.14 11.39
C ARG A 149 5.05 2.76 11.76
N GLY A 150 5.90 3.73 12.13
CA GLY A 150 7.30 3.50 12.46
C GLY A 150 8.18 3.16 11.26
N LEU A 151 7.66 3.29 10.03
CA LEU A 151 8.34 2.95 8.78
C LEU A 151 9.23 4.09 8.27
N MET A 152 9.08 5.30 8.83
CA MET A 152 10.05 6.38 8.65
C MET A 152 10.97 6.45 9.87
N GLN A 153 12.18 5.91 9.75
CA GLN A 153 13.23 6.16 10.74
C GLN A 153 14.01 7.42 10.37
N MET A 154 14.31 8.25 11.38
CA MET A 154 15.29 9.32 11.22
C MET A 154 16.67 8.72 10.97
N ALA A 155 17.48 9.37 10.14
CA ALA A 155 18.90 9.03 10.05
C ALA A 155 19.51 9.03 11.46
N PRO A 156 20.39 8.06 11.81
CA PRO A 156 21.04 8.07 13.11
C PRO A 156 21.76 9.41 13.28
N VAL A 157 21.42 10.13 14.35
CA VAL A 157 22.20 11.29 14.77
C VAL A 157 23.57 10.75 15.16
N GLU A 158 24.63 11.27 14.53
CA GLU A 158 26.02 10.98 14.89
C GLU A 158 26.29 11.48 16.31
N THR A 159 25.88 10.69 17.30
CA THR A 159 26.26 10.89 18.69
C THR A 159 27.64 10.28 18.84
N HIS A 160 28.61 11.17 19.09
CA HIS A 160 30.02 10.86 19.19
C HIS A 160 30.25 9.63 20.09
N GLY A 161 30.68 8.50 19.51
CA GLY A 161 31.38 7.43 20.22
C GLY A 161 30.55 6.24 20.75
N VAL A 162 29.27 6.08 20.42
CA VAL A 162 28.53 4.85 20.77
C VAL A 162 28.16 4.10 19.51
N TYR A 163 28.83 2.95 19.26
CA TYR A 163 28.42 1.98 18.25
C TYR A 163 27.11 1.35 18.70
N VAL A 164 25.98 1.96 18.34
CA VAL A 164 24.68 1.29 18.43
C VAL A 164 24.73 0.14 17.43
N GLN A 165 24.64 -1.09 17.93
CA GLN A 165 24.47 -2.29 17.10
C GLN A 165 23.40 -1.98 16.04
N GLN A 166 23.74 -2.10 14.75
CA GLN A 166 22.78 -1.99 13.66
C GLN A 166 21.75 -3.10 13.88
N GLN A 167 20.66 -2.80 14.59
CA GLN A 167 19.49 -3.66 14.59
C GLN A 167 19.16 -3.90 13.12
N GLN A 168 19.09 -5.18 12.71
CA GLN A 168 18.72 -5.56 11.36
C GLN A 168 17.47 -4.76 11.00
N ARG A 169 17.62 -3.85 10.03
CA ARG A 169 16.53 -2.97 9.65
C ARG A 169 15.51 -3.85 8.93
N GLU A 170 14.35 -4.02 9.52
CA GLU A 170 13.30 -4.82 8.90
C GLU A 170 12.93 -4.22 7.55
N VAL A 171 12.85 -5.07 6.53
CA VAL A 171 12.36 -4.67 5.21
C VAL A 171 10.86 -4.50 5.30
N HIS A 172 10.38 -3.33 4.88
CA HIS A 172 8.95 -3.01 4.87
C HIS A 172 8.45 -3.04 3.44
N GLN A 173 7.45 -3.87 3.16
CA GLN A 173 6.84 -3.94 1.84
C GLN A 173 5.65 -2.98 1.77
N VAL A 174 5.67 -2.12 0.76
CA VAL A 174 4.56 -1.21 0.44
C VAL A 174 4.06 -1.54 -0.95
N ILE A 175 2.78 -1.90 -1.07
CA ILE A 175 2.09 -2.07 -2.35
C ILE A 175 1.19 -0.86 -2.53
N ALA A 176 1.46 -0.04 -3.55
CA ALA A 176 0.71 1.18 -3.82
C ALA A 176 -0.02 1.07 -5.16
N LEU A 177 -1.32 1.32 -5.14
CA LEU A 177 -2.20 1.24 -6.30
C LEU A 177 -2.91 2.57 -6.51
N GLY A 178 -2.83 3.11 -7.72
CA GLY A 178 -3.54 4.32 -8.10
C GLY A 178 -3.67 4.47 -9.61
N ASP A 179 -4.70 5.17 -10.06
CA ASP A 179 -4.98 5.40 -11.46
C ASP A 179 -4.15 6.54 -12.04
N SER A 180 -3.57 7.44 -11.23
CA SER A 180 -2.98 8.66 -11.75
C SER A 180 -1.44 8.69 -11.67
N GLN A 181 -0.83 9.52 -12.52
CA GLN A 181 0.61 9.80 -12.40
C GLN A 181 0.95 10.53 -11.10
N VAL A 182 -0.01 11.24 -10.48
CA VAL A 182 0.17 11.89 -9.19
C VAL A 182 0.46 10.85 -8.11
N ASP A 183 -0.30 9.75 -8.08
CA ASP A 183 -0.13 8.68 -7.10
C ASP A 183 1.22 7.99 -7.25
N ARG A 184 1.52 7.56 -8.48
CA ARG A 184 2.78 6.91 -8.82
C ARG A 184 3.99 7.77 -8.48
N CYS A 185 4.01 9.03 -8.93
CA CYS A 185 5.12 9.94 -8.65
C CYS A 185 5.27 10.22 -7.15
N ALA A 186 4.18 10.45 -6.44
CA ALA A 186 4.22 10.76 -5.01
C ALA A 186 4.78 9.60 -4.19
N ILE A 187 4.32 8.37 -4.42
CA ILE A 187 4.82 7.22 -3.65
C ILE A 187 6.27 6.88 -4.01
N GLN A 188 6.65 6.98 -5.29
CA GLN A 188 8.04 6.82 -5.72
C GLN A 188 8.97 7.87 -5.10
N TYR A 189 8.51 9.12 -4.99
CA TYR A 189 9.27 10.19 -4.34
C TYR A 189 9.58 9.88 -2.88
N VAL A 190 8.58 9.37 -2.15
CA VAL A 190 8.69 8.99 -0.74
C VAL A 190 9.55 7.72 -0.57
N ALA A 191 9.37 6.73 -1.43
CA ALA A 191 10.13 5.48 -1.44
C ALA A 191 11.63 5.70 -1.55
N ARG A 192 12.05 6.54 -2.51
CA ARG A 192 13.47 6.88 -2.73
C ARG A 192 14.14 7.53 -1.51
N ARG A 193 13.35 7.99 -0.54
CA ARG A 193 13.80 8.67 0.69
C ARG A 193 13.52 7.84 1.94
N THR A 194 13.05 6.61 1.80
CA THR A 194 12.69 5.71 2.90
C THR A 194 13.56 4.46 2.81
N PRO A 195 14.63 4.35 3.61
CA PRO A 195 15.52 3.18 3.59
C PRO A 195 14.77 1.88 3.90
N ASN A 196 15.19 0.79 3.26
CA ASN A 196 14.62 -0.58 3.43
C ASN A 196 13.13 -0.70 3.10
N MET A 197 12.60 0.20 2.25
CA MET A 197 11.25 0.09 1.73
C MET A 197 11.25 -0.66 0.39
N GLN A 198 10.62 -1.83 0.36
CA GLN A 198 10.34 -2.57 -0.87
C GLN A 198 9.02 -2.07 -1.46
N LEU A 199 9.12 -1.07 -2.35
CA LEU A 199 7.95 -0.52 -3.04
C LEU A 199 7.54 -1.40 -4.23
N LYS A 200 6.25 -1.69 -4.31
CA LYS A 200 5.57 -2.20 -5.51
C LYS A 200 4.51 -1.17 -5.89
N SER A 201 4.81 -0.37 -6.89
CA SER A 201 3.92 0.66 -7.43
C SER A 201 3.20 0.10 -8.65
N ILE A 202 1.88 0.16 -8.64
CA ILE A 202 1.03 -0.32 -9.73
C ILE A 202 0.15 0.83 -10.16
N LYS A 203 0.38 1.31 -11.37
CA LYS A 203 -0.40 2.37 -11.99
C LYS A 203 -1.51 1.73 -12.84
N LEU A 204 -2.77 1.99 -12.49
CA LEU A 204 -3.96 1.48 -13.19
C LEU A 204 -4.32 2.35 -14.41
N LEU A 205 -5.35 2.01 -15.18
CA LEU A 205 -5.74 2.87 -16.31
C LEU A 205 -6.29 4.22 -15.84
N ASP A 206 -5.92 5.31 -16.52
CA ASP A 206 -6.52 6.63 -16.25
C ASP A 206 -8.01 6.64 -16.66
N ASN A 207 -8.86 7.18 -15.79
CA ASN A 207 -10.28 7.43 -16.07
C ASN A 207 -11.03 6.19 -16.64
N PRO A 208 -10.94 5.01 -16.00
CA PRO A 208 -11.49 3.78 -16.56
C PRO A 208 -13.02 3.84 -16.61
N SER A 209 -13.63 3.15 -17.58
CA SER A 209 -15.05 2.81 -17.47
C SER A 209 -15.28 1.81 -16.32
N MET A 210 -16.53 1.64 -15.88
CA MET A 210 -16.87 0.64 -14.85
C MET A 210 -16.37 -0.77 -15.23
N THR A 211 -16.56 -1.18 -16.49
CA THR A 211 -16.09 -2.48 -17.00
C THR A 211 -14.56 -2.58 -17.05
N GLN A 212 -13.86 -1.50 -17.43
CA GLN A 212 -12.39 -1.49 -17.41
C GLN A 212 -11.86 -1.60 -15.99
N LEU A 213 -12.49 -0.88 -15.05
CA LEU A 213 -12.16 -0.92 -13.63
C LEU A 213 -12.38 -2.31 -13.04
N GLN A 214 -13.52 -2.94 -13.34
CA GLN A 214 -13.80 -4.32 -12.94
C GLN A 214 -12.73 -5.28 -13.46
N LYS A 215 -12.41 -5.24 -14.76
CA LYS A 215 -11.40 -6.12 -15.37
C LYS A 215 -10.02 -5.95 -14.74
N GLN A 216 -9.57 -4.72 -14.51
CA GLN A 216 -8.25 -4.48 -13.90
C GLN A 216 -8.20 -4.92 -12.44
N LEU A 217 -9.26 -4.73 -11.66
CA LEU A 217 -9.31 -5.20 -10.26
C LEU A 217 -9.33 -6.73 -10.19
N SER A 218 -10.08 -7.38 -11.08
CA SER A 218 -10.10 -8.84 -11.19
C SER A 218 -8.72 -9.41 -11.53
N LEU A 219 -8.05 -8.82 -12.53
CA LEU A 219 -6.67 -9.16 -12.88
C LEU A 219 -5.74 -9.01 -11.67
N LEU A 220 -5.78 -7.85 -11.00
CA LEU A 220 -4.94 -7.58 -9.84
C LEU A 220 -5.24 -8.53 -8.68
N GLY A 221 -6.50 -8.87 -8.44
CA GLY A 221 -6.92 -9.82 -7.40
C GLY A 221 -6.27 -11.20 -7.59
N VAL A 222 -6.22 -11.70 -8.83
CA VAL A 222 -5.55 -12.98 -9.17
C VAL A 222 -4.06 -12.92 -8.88
N PHE A 223 -3.41 -11.82 -9.22
CA PHE A 223 -1.97 -11.66 -9.05
C PHE A 223 -1.55 -11.19 -7.66
N LEU A 224 -2.47 -10.78 -6.79
CA LEU A 224 -2.15 -10.07 -5.56
C LEU A 224 -1.25 -10.88 -4.61
N VAL A 225 -1.49 -12.19 -4.49
CA VAL A 225 -0.67 -13.09 -3.67
C VAL A 225 0.75 -13.18 -4.24
N GLN A 226 0.88 -13.41 -5.55
CA GLN A 226 2.17 -13.47 -6.23
C GLN A 226 2.92 -12.14 -6.13
N LEU A 227 2.21 -11.04 -6.36
CA LEU A 227 2.71 -9.69 -6.20
C LEU A 227 3.23 -9.48 -4.78
N SER A 228 2.51 -9.91 -3.74
CA SER A 228 2.95 -9.78 -2.33
C SER A 228 4.14 -10.67 -1.95
N GLY A 229 4.32 -11.80 -2.66
CA GLY A 229 5.41 -12.75 -2.46
C GLY A 229 6.70 -12.39 -3.20
N HIS A 230 6.63 -11.54 -4.22
CA HIS A 230 7.82 -11.09 -4.98
C HIS A 230 8.83 -10.38 -4.08
N ASP A 231 10.12 -10.64 -4.23
CA ASP A 231 11.19 -10.12 -3.36
C ASP A 231 11.91 -8.87 -3.91
N GLU A 232 11.52 -8.41 -5.09
CA GLU A 232 12.01 -7.16 -5.66
C GLU A 232 11.01 -6.00 -5.58
N THR A 233 11.53 -4.78 -5.73
CA THR A 233 10.73 -3.59 -5.99
C THR A 233 10.13 -3.65 -7.39
N LEU A 234 8.91 -3.18 -7.55
CA LEU A 234 8.21 -3.16 -8.84
C LEU A 234 7.65 -1.77 -9.13
N ASP A 235 7.68 -1.37 -10.40
CA ASP A 235 7.00 -0.18 -10.92
C ASP A 235 6.30 -0.57 -12.22
N LEU A 236 5.02 -0.91 -12.11
CA LEU A 236 4.21 -1.46 -13.19
C LEU A 236 3.15 -0.45 -13.61
N GLU A 237 2.82 -0.46 -14.89
CA GLU A 237 1.78 0.37 -15.48
C GLU A 237 0.89 -0.53 -16.34
N LEU A 238 -0.40 -0.58 -16.01
CA LEU A 238 -1.37 -1.37 -16.74
C LEU A 238 -1.69 -0.67 -18.06
N SER A 239 -1.66 -1.44 -19.15
CA SER A 239 -2.06 -0.96 -20.47
C SER A 239 -3.43 -1.53 -20.86
N LYS A 240 -4.11 -0.89 -21.81
CA LYS A 240 -5.46 -1.32 -22.24
C LYS A 240 -5.45 -2.70 -22.89
N GLU A 241 -4.34 -3.07 -23.53
CA GLU A 241 -4.13 -4.35 -24.20
C GLU A 241 -4.14 -5.51 -23.21
N MET A 242 -3.78 -5.27 -21.95
CA MET A 242 -3.79 -6.28 -20.88
C MET A 242 -5.20 -6.63 -20.39
N LEU A 243 -6.22 -5.86 -20.77
CA LEU A 243 -7.63 -6.06 -20.38
C LEU A 243 -8.50 -6.62 -21.52
N GLN A 244 -7.90 -6.98 -22.65
CA GLN A 244 -8.58 -7.52 -23.83
C GLN A 244 -8.94 -8.99 -23.65
#